data_AF-A0A2S6AE65-F1
#
_entry.id   AF-A0A2S6AE65-F1
#
_cell.length_a   1.000
_cell.length_b   1.000
_cell.length_c   1.000
_cell.angle_alpha   90.00
_cell.angle_beta   90.00
_cell.angle_gamma   90.00
#
_symmetry.space_group_name_H-M   'P 1'
#
loop_
_entity.id
_entity.type
_entity.pdbx_description
1 polymer ?
#
loop_
_entity_poly.entity_id
_entity_poly.type
_entity_poly.pdbx_seq_one_letter_code
_entity_poly.pdbx_strand_id
1 'polypeptide(L)'
;MSFDSSRGFGFIRPEDGGPDVFVHVNDIGLDEDELRQGRVFEFEVTEGDRGPKAVNLTAVGGTPAPPRHRGRGTGQLTAAEHKRLITELLLDASPALTAGEIITIRDRLAEFADQHGWLEN
;
A
#
# COMPACT_ATOMS: atom_id res chain seq x y z
N MET A 1 13.20 3.43 -7.68
CA MET A 1 13.42 2.60 -8.87
C MET A 1 12.67 3.17 -10.08
N SER A 2 13.12 2.85 -11.28
CA SER A 2 12.43 3.18 -12.53
C SER A 2 12.08 1.87 -13.25
N PHE A 3 10.80 1.58 -13.45
CA PHE A 3 10.33 0.38 -14.13
C PHE A 3 9.38 0.78 -15.26
N ASP A 4 9.52 0.12 -16.41
CA ASP A 4 8.74 0.38 -17.61
C ASP A 4 7.95 -0.89 -17.95
N SER A 5 6.69 -0.94 -17.52
CA SER A 5 5.76 -2.07 -17.73
C SER A 5 5.59 -2.40 -19.21
N SER A 6 5.54 -1.38 -20.08
CA SER A 6 5.42 -1.56 -21.53
C SER A 6 6.60 -2.30 -22.13
N ARG A 7 7.80 -2.09 -21.58
CA ARG A 7 9.03 -2.76 -22.00
C ARG A 7 9.41 -3.98 -21.16
N GLY A 8 8.77 -4.19 -20.00
CA GLY A 8 9.00 -5.33 -19.10
C GLY A 8 10.34 -5.30 -18.35
N PHE A 9 10.99 -4.13 -18.23
CA PHE A 9 12.27 -4.01 -17.52
C PHE A 9 12.43 -2.66 -16.82
N GLY A 10 13.36 -2.61 -15.87
CA GLY A 10 13.67 -1.41 -15.10
C GLY A 10 15.08 -1.40 -14.54
N PHE A 11 15.36 -0.35 -13.77
CA PHE A 11 16.60 -0.15 -13.02
C PHE A 11 16.29 0.25 -11.59
N ILE A 12 17.00 -0.39 -10.66
CA ILE A 12 16.96 -0.10 -9.23
C ILE A 12 18.22 0.66 -8.88
N ARG A 13 18.04 1.81 -8.26
CA ARG A 13 19.16 2.59 -7.72
C ARG A 13 19.27 2.30 -6.23
N PRO A 14 20.33 1.62 -5.77
CA PRO A 14 20.52 1.34 -4.35
C PRO A 14 20.65 2.63 -3.54
N GLU A 15 20.16 2.63 -2.31
CA GLU A 15 20.32 3.75 -1.37
C GLU A 15 21.75 3.93 -0.87
N ASP A 16 22.55 2.85 -0.90
CA ASP A 16 23.99 2.85 -0.61
C ASP A 16 24.82 3.63 -1.66
N GLY A 17 24.19 4.07 -2.76
CA GLY A 17 24.86 4.82 -3.82
C GLY A 17 25.64 3.94 -4.80
N GLY A 18 25.42 2.62 -4.76
CA GLY A 18 25.97 1.65 -5.69
C GLY A 18 25.48 1.83 -7.14
N PRO A 19 26.04 1.05 -8.09
CA PRO A 19 25.65 1.10 -9.50
C PRO A 19 24.17 0.73 -9.69
N ASP A 20 23.55 1.27 -10.75
CA ASP A 20 22.18 0.90 -11.11
C ASP A 20 22.09 -0.60 -11.41
N VAL A 21 21.15 -1.26 -10.74
CA VAL A 21 20.93 -2.70 -10.83
C VAL A 21 19.78 -2.97 -11.80
N PHE A 22 20.03 -3.78 -12.82
CA PHE A 22 19.03 -4.14 -13.83
C PHE A 22 17.97 -5.09 -13.24
N VAL A 23 16.69 -4.88 -13.58
CA VAL A 23 15.60 -5.77 -13.20
C VAL A 23 14.70 -6.05 -14.39
N HIS A 24 14.26 -7.31 -14.54
CA HIS A 24 13.37 -7.76 -15.59
C HIS A 24 12.10 -8.34 -14.98
N VAL A 25 10.94 -8.16 -15.63
CA VAL A 25 9.63 -8.64 -15.15
C VAL A 25 9.61 -10.13 -14.77
N ASN A 26 10.43 -10.94 -15.45
CA ASN A 26 10.56 -12.38 -15.15
C ASN A 26 11.28 -12.67 -13.82
N ASP A 27 12.21 -11.79 -13.42
CA ASP A 27 12.94 -11.89 -12.15
C ASP A 27 12.16 -11.28 -10.97
N ILE A 28 11.02 -10.64 -11.26
CA ILE A 28 10.14 -10.02 -10.27
C ILE A 28 9.04 -11.03 -9.95
N GLY A 29 9.04 -11.58 -8.73
CA GLY A 29 7.99 -12.47 -8.23
C GLY A 29 6.71 -11.75 -7.79
N LEU A 30 6.50 -10.51 -8.24
CA LEU A 30 5.44 -9.60 -7.81
C LEU A 30 4.70 -9.05 -9.04
N ASP A 31 3.43 -8.72 -8.87
CA ASP A 31 2.63 -8.04 -9.90
C ASP A 31 3.21 -6.66 -10.25
N GLU A 32 3.07 -6.26 -11.52
CA GLU A 32 3.54 -4.96 -12.02
C GLU A 32 2.92 -3.77 -11.26
N ASP A 33 1.72 -3.95 -10.71
CA ASP A 33 1.00 -2.95 -9.90
C ASP A 33 1.69 -2.66 -8.55
N GLU A 34 2.45 -3.64 -8.05
CA GLU A 34 3.24 -3.52 -6.82
C GLU A 34 4.55 -2.76 -7.05
N LEU A 35 5.04 -2.70 -8.29
CA LEU A 35 6.28 -2.02 -8.70
C LEU A 35 6.14 -0.49 -8.82
N ARG A 36 5.22 0.11 -8.07
CA ARG A 36 5.04 1.57 -8.05
C ARG A 36 6.24 2.28 -7.43
N GLN A 37 6.54 3.46 -7.99
CA GLN A 37 7.53 4.38 -7.44
C GLN A 37 7.20 4.75 -5.99
N GLY A 38 8.20 4.74 -5.12
CA GLY A 38 8.05 5.09 -3.69
C GLY A 38 7.91 3.89 -2.74
N ARG A 39 7.97 2.66 -3.25
CA ARG A 39 8.08 1.46 -2.42
C ARG A 39 9.53 1.05 -2.17
N VAL A 40 9.73 0.43 -1.02
CA VAL A 40 10.99 -0.20 -0.62
C VAL A 40 10.92 -1.68 -0.96
N PHE A 41 11.97 -2.18 -1.61
CA PHE A 41 12.10 -3.57 -1.99
C PHE A 41 13.45 -4.08 -1.51
N GLU A 42 13.46 -5.32 -1.05
CA GLU A 42 14.68 -6.09 -0.84
C GLU A 42 14.92 -6.93 -2.09
N PHE A 43 16.18 -7.05 -2.46
CA PHE A 43 16.60 -7.81 -3.61
C PHE A 43 18.03 -8.29 -3.42
N GLU A 44 18.34 -9.40 -4.07
CA GLU A 44 19.70 -9.90 -4.15
C GLU A 44 20.33 -9.44 -5.47
N VAL A 45 21.57 -8.94 -5.40
CA VAL A 45 22.33 -8.57 -6.61
C VAL A 45 23.13 -9.78 -7.07
N THR A 46 22.94 -10.16 -8.32
CA THR A 46 23.72 -11.19 -9.01
C THR A 46 24.40 -10.62 -10.26
N GLU A 47 25.42 -11.30 -10.77
CA GLU A 47 26.09 -10.91 -12.02
C GLU A 47 25.33 -11.52 -13.21
N GLY A 48 24.78 -10.68 -14.07
CA GLY A 48 24.07 -11.09 -15.28
C GLY A 48 24.82 -10.71 -16.56
N ASP A 49 24.26 -11.13 -17.69
CA ASP A 49 24.81 -10.92 -19.04
C ASP A 49 25.01 -9.42 -19.41
N ARG A 50 24.28 -8.53 -18.72
CA ARG A 50 24.33 -7.07 -18.91
C ARG A 50 24.86 -6.31 -17.69
N GLY A 51 25.56 -6.99 -16.78
CA GLY A 51 26.05 -6.43 -15.53
C GLY A 51 25.16 -6.78 -14.33
N PRO A 52 25.21 -6.00 -13.23
CA PRO A 52 24.51 -6.32 -11.99
C PRO A 52 23.00 -6.41 -12.23
N LYS A 53 22.42 -7.56 -11.87
CA LYS A 53 21.00 -7.88 -12.01
C LYS A 53 20.38 -8.13 -10.63
N ALA A 54 19.18 -7.63 -10.41
CA ALA A 54 18.39 -7.92 -9.21
C ALA A 54 17.62 -9.23 -9.40
N VAL A 55 17.66 -10.10 -8.39
CA VAL A 55 16.88 -11.34 -8.29
C VAL A 55 16.21 -11.41 -6.92
N ASN A 56 15.22 -12.31 -6.78
CA ASN A 56 14.44 -12.50 -5.54
C ASN A 56 13.87 -11.17 -4.99
N LEU A 57 13.34 -10.34 -5.88
CA LEU A 57 12.76 -9.06 -5.49
C LEU A 57 11.53 -9.29 -4.60
N THR A 58 11.61 -8.84 -3.35
CA THR A 58 10.51 -8.92 -2.39
C THR A 58 10.13 -7.53 -1.90
N ALA A 59 8.83 -7.27 -1.79
CA ALA A 59 8.35 -6.05 -1.18
C ALA A 59 8.59 -6.15 0.33
N VAL A 60 9.46 -5.29 0.86
CA VAL A 60 9.64 -5.18 2.31
C VAL A 60 8.45 -4.39 2.81
N GLY A 61 7.62 -5.04 3.63
CA GLY A 61 6.32 -4.57 4.08
C GLY A 61 6.26 -3.09 4.46
N GLY A 62 5.88 -2.27 3.49
CA GLY A 62 5.26 -0.97 3.66
C GLY A 62 4.02 -0.98 2.78
N THR A 63 2.88 -1.33 3.37
CA THR A 63 1.60 -1.55 2.68
C THR A 63 1.36 -0.48 1.61
N PRO A 64 0.96 -0.86 0.39
CA PRO A 64 0.27 0.03 -0.52
C PRO A 64 -0.88 0.74 0.15
N ALA A 65 -0.69 2.03 0.44
CA ALA A 65 -1.84 2.90 0.54
C ALA A 65 -2.61 2.77 -0.79
N PRO A 66 -3.93 2.43 -0.76
CA PRO A 66 -4.75 2.27 -1.95
C PRO A 66 -4.72 3.54 -2.82
N PRO A 67 -5.10 3.45 -4.12
CA PRO A 67 -5.06 4.59 -5.03
C PRO A 67 -5.80 5.77 -4.42
N ARG A 68 -5.02 6.79 -4.07
CA ARG A 68 -5.52 8.01 -3.47
C ARG A 68 -6.35 8.72 -4.51
N HIS A 69 -7.68 8.59 -4.42
CA HIS A 69 -8.60 9.58 -4.96
C HIS A 69 -8.06 10.94 -4.54
N ARG A 70 -7.88 11.85 -5.51
CA ARG A 70 -7.35 13.20 -5.33
C ARG A 70 -8.33 14.01 -4.47
N GLY A 71 -8.33 13.74 -3.17
CA GLY A 71 -8.87 14.53 -2.09
C GLY A 71 -7.68 15.09 -1.31
N ARG A 72 -7.51 16.40 -1.40
CA ARG A 72 -6.61 17.21 -0.58
C ARG A 72 -6.85 16.89 0.90
N GLY A 73 -5.86 16.37 1.60
CA GLY A 73 -5.89 16.22 3.06
C GLY A 73 -4.87 15.23 3.57
N THR A 74 -3.93 15.70 4.37
CA THR A 74 -2.89 14.92 5.03
C THR A 74 -3.49 14.07 6.16
N GLY A 75 -3.45 12.75 6.01
CA GLY A 75 -2.87 11.90 7.06
C GLY A 75 -3.74 11.29 8.17
N GLN A 76 -4.96 11.72 8.47
CA GLN A 76 -5.72 11.11 9.57
C GLN A 76 -7.23 11.34 9.36
N LEU A 77 -8.07 10.37 9.72
CA LEU A 77 -9.50 10.38 9.39
C LEU A 77 -10.26 11.12 10.49
N THR A 78 -11.10 12.10 10.16
CA THR A 78 -11.93 12.75 11.20
C THR A 78 -12.89 11.74 11.83
N ALA A 79 -13.24 11.92 13.11
CA ALA A 79 -14.18 11.02 13.78
C ALA A 79 -15.53 10.89 13.04
N ALA A 80 -15.99 11.98 12.40
CA ALA A 80 -17.22 11.98 11.61
C ALA A 80 -17.10 11.16 10.32
N GLU A 81 -15.97 11.24 9.62
CA GLU A 81 -15.70 10.41 8.45
C GLU A 81 -15.55 8.94 8.82
N HIS A 82 -14.91 8.66 9.96
CA HIS A 82 -14.75 7.30 10.47
C HIS A 82 -16.11 6.64 10.72
N LYS A 83 -17.00 7.36 11.41
CA LYS A 83 -18.37 6.89 11.68
C LYS A 83 -19.16 6.65 10.40
N ARG A 84 -18.97 7.47 9.35
CA ARG A 84 -19.63 7.28 8.05
C ARG A 84 -19.12 6.02 7.34
N LEU A 85 -17.80 5.86 7.20
CA LEU A 85 -17.21 4.71 6.53
C LEU A 85 -17.57 3.38 7.21
N ILE A 86 -17.62 3.33 8.54
CA ILE A 86 -18.08 2.13 9.26
C ILE A 86 -19.54 1.82 8.93
N THR A 87 -20.40 2.84 8.89
CA THR A 87 -21.83 2.65 8.58
C THR A 87 -21.99 2.03 7.18
N GLU A 88 -21.25 2.54 6.20
CA GLU A 88 -21.27 2.03 4.82
C GLU A 88 -20.73 0.60 4.75
N LEU A 89 -19.60 0.32 5.39
CA LEU A 89 -19.01 -1.02 5.45
C LEU A 89 -19.94 -2.04 6.10
N LEU A 90 -20.61 -1.68 7.20
CA LEU A 90 -21.54 -2.60 7.89
C LEU A 90 -22.76 -2.93 7.04
N LEU A 91 -23.34 -1.91 6.37
CA LEU A 91 -24.48 -2.11 5.48
C LEU A 91 -24.12 -2.96 4.25
N ASP A 92 -22.91 -2.78 3.72
CA ASP A 92 -22.37 -3.60 2.62
C ASP A 92 -22.13 -5.05 3.06
N ALA A 93 -21.46 -5.25 4.21
CA ALA A 93 -21.12 -6.58 4.71
C ALA A 93 -22.34 -7.40 5.15
N SER A 94 -23.36 -6.75 5.71
CA SER A 94 -24.60 -7.41 6.12
C SER A 94 -25.80 -6.46 6.07
N PRO A 95 -26.59 -6.48 4.97
CA PRO A 95 -27.76 -5.61 4.83
C PRO A 95 -28.90 -5.94 5.79
N ALA A 96 -28.84 -7.09 6.48
CA ALA A 96 -29.80 -7.49 7.50
C ALA A 96 -29.57 -6.81 8.87
N LEU A 97 -28.45 -6.11 9.06
CA LEU A 97 -28.17 -5.39 10.30
C LEU A 97 -29.23 -4.31 10.53
N THR A 98 -29.78 -4.28 11.75
CA THR A 98 -30.73 -3.21 12.10
C THR A 98 -30.00 -1.90 12.35
N ALA A 99 -30.71 -0.78 12.21
CA ALA A 99 -30.16 0.55 12.50
C ALA A 99 -29.60 0.66 13.93
N GLY A 100 -30.22 0.00 14.91
CA GLY A 100 -29.75 -0.03 16.29
C GLY A 100 -28.39 -0.73 16.43
N GLU A 101 -28.25 -1.90 15.81
CA GLU A 101 -27.00 -2.67 15.84
C GLU A 101 -25.86 -1.91 15.14
N ILE A 102 -26.15 -1.28 13.99
CA ILE A 102 -25.17 -0.48 13.25
C ILE A 102 -24.66 0.67 14.10
N ILE A 103 -25.55 1.37 14.81
CA ILE A 103 -25.16 2.48 15.69
C ILE A 103 -24.26 1.96 16.82
N THR A 104 -24.62 0.86 17.47
CA THR A 104 -23.83 0.27 18.55
C THR A 104 -22.44 -0.17 18.10
N ILE A 105 -22.35 -0.87 16.96
CA ILE A 105 -21.06 -1.36 16.43
C ILE A 105 -20.18 -0.19 15.99
N ARG A 106 -20.76 0.78 15.28
CA ARG A 106 -20.06 1.99 14.83
C ARG A 106 -19.50 2.79 15.98
N ASP A 107 -20.29 3.00 17.03
CA ASP A 107 -19.83 3.82 18.16
C ASP A 107 -18.68 3.14 18.89
N ARG A 108 -18.79 1.83 19.16
CA ARG A 108 -17.70 1.04 19.75
C ARG A 108 -16.42 1.05 18.92
N LEU A 109 -16.53 0.95 17.59
CA LEU A 109 -15.37 1.00 16.70
C LEU A 109 -14.74 2.40 16.65
N ALA A 110 -15.56 3.45 16.66
CA ALA A 110 -15.07 4.82 16.71
C ALA A 110 -14.37 5.13 18.06
N GLU A 111 -14.94 4.69 19.18
CA GLU A 111 -14.30 4.78 20.50
C GLU A 111 -12.97 4.01 20.56
N PHE A 112 -12.92 2.83 19.93
CA PHE A 112 -11.69 2.05 19.84
C PHE A 112 -10.62 2.76 19.01
N ALA A 113 -10.98 3.31 17.85
CA ALA A 113 -10.06 4.06 17.00
C ALA A 113 -9.52 5.32 17.69
N ASP A 114 -10.36 6.03 18.44
CA ASP A 114 -9.97 7.18 19.27
C ASP A 114 -8.94 6.79 20.34
N GLN A 115 -9.22 5.74 21.13
CA GLN A 115 -8.33 5.24 22.17
C GLN A 115 -6.95 4.83 21.66
N HIS A 116 -6.87 4.37 20.41
CA HIS A 116 -5.63 3.99 19.74
C HIS A 116 -4.96 5.14 18.95
N GLY A 117 -5.53 6.35 18.97
CA GLY A 117 -4.98 7.53 18.32
C GLY A 117 -5.08 7.52 16.80
N TRP A 118 -6.05 6.79 16.24
CA TRP A 118 -6.25 6.67 14.79
C TRP A 118 -7.11 7.79 14.18
N LEU A 119 -7.75 8.61 15.03
CA LEU A 119 -8.67 9.67 14.62
C LEU A 119 -8.08 11.05 14.86
N GLU A 120 -8.38 12.01 13.96
CA GLU A 120 -8.08 13.42 14.23
C GLU A 120 -9.08 13.96 15.24
N ASN A 121 -8.56 14.54 16.32
CA ASN A 121 -9.33 15.22 17.35
C ASN A 121 -9.40 16.73 17.10
#